data_AF-A0A535F3K3-F1
#
_entry.id   AF-A0A535F3K3-F1
#
_cell.length_a   1.000
_cell.length_b   1.000
_cell.length_c   1.000
_cell.angle_alpha   90.00
_cell.angle_beta   90.00
_cell.angle_gamma   90.00
#
_symmetry.space_group_name_H-M   'P 1'
#
loop_
_entity.id
_entity.type
_entity.pdbx_description
1 polymer ?
#
loop_
_entity_poly.entity_id
_entity_poly.type
_entity_poly.pdbx_seq_one_letter_code
_entity_poly.pdbx_strand_id
1 'polypeptide(L)'
;MRLITMLTTELNWSALTNEAVRHLQELIRCNTTNPPGNEAQAIAYIRQWLTAEGIEAREVSPVPGRPSLWARLPGNGSKRPLLLLSHVDVVPVEREHWTMDPFGGEIRNGYIYGRGAVDMKGMTAKQLTLFLHLARAAHETGQALDRDLLLLAVADEEQHGTHGMAWIAKHAPELIDAEYALNEGGGFALAFGGKRIYVCATAEKGRAEVTLRATGLPGHGAVPHQHNAIARLARAIHRLTLAPLPLHITATMRDFIAAVATTQPQPKRTLVPQLLSPFFSEAALRAMPETTANALRAMLHNTASPTMLQAGQATNVIAGEAVAQLDGRLIPGQTVASFTEELRKRINDPAVTVSVDLIALGHEDRAATSLFE
;
A
#
# COMPACT_ATOMS: atom_id res chain seq x y z
N MET A 1 -18.46 -20.96 -8.25
CA MET A 1 -19.72 -20.42 -8.82
C MET A 1 -21.02 -20.79 -8.06
N ARG A 2 -21.09 -20.71 -6.71
CA ARG A 2 -22.36 -20.88 -5.93
C ARG A 2 -22.64 -19.82 -4.86
N LEU A 3 -21.79 -18.79 -4.74
CA LEU A 3 -22.12 -17.53 -4.04
C LEU A 3 -23.32 -16.80 -4.68
N ILE A 4 -23.63 -17.09 -5.95
CA ILE A 4 -24.72 -16.48 -6.71
C ILE A 4 -26.10 -16.99 -6.26
N THR A 5 -26.20 -18.15 -5.63
CA THR A 5 -27.51 -18.75 -5.29
C THR A 5 -28.22 -18.04 -4.13
N MET A 6 -27.49 -17.37 -3.25
CA MET A 6 -28.08 -16.54 -2.18
C MET A 6 -28.53 -15.15 -2.67
N LEU A 7 -28.05 -14.72 -3.84
CA LEU A 7 -28.30 -13.39 -4.44
C LEU A 7 -29.30 -13.47 -5.59
N THR A 8 -30.32 -14.33 -5.47
CA THR A 8 -31.36 -14.51 -6.50
C THR A 8 -32.37 -13.35 -6.56
N THR A 9 -32.32 -12.43 -5.60
CA THR A 9 -32.99 -11.13 -5.66
C THR A 9 -32.03 -10.07 -6.19
N GLU A 10 -32.53 -9.17 -7.06
CA GLU A 10 -31.76 -7.99 -7.47
C GLU A 10 -31.28 -7.24 -6.22
N LEU A 11 -29.96 -7.12 -6.08
CA LEU A 11 -29.35 -6.37 -5.00
C LEU A 11 -29.85 -4.92 -5.02
N ASN A 12 -30.34 -4.44 -3.87
CA ASN A 12 -30.67 -3.03 -3.70
C ASN A 12 -29.39 -2.22 -3.52
N TRP A 13 -28.70 -1.95 -4.63
CA TRP A 13 -27.44 -1.20 -4.67
C TRP A 13 -27.54 0.18 -4.02
N SER A 14 -28.70 0.84 -4.13
CA SER A 14 -28.92 2.15 -3.50
C SER A 14 -28.91 2.04 -1.98
N ALA A 15 -29.57 1.02 -1.41
CA ALA A 15 -29.57 0.79 0.04
C ALA A 15 -28.17 0.45 0.55
N LEU A 16 -27.46 -0.47 -0.11
CA LEU A 16 -26.08 -0.84 0.24
C LEU A 16 -25.12 0.34 0.12
N THR A 17 -25.28 1.17 -0.92
CA THR A 17 -24.46 2.39 -1.09
C THR A 17 -24.70 3.37 0.06
N ASN A 18 -25.95 3.60 0.43
CA ASN A 18 -26.29 4.51 1.53
C ASN A 18 -25.79 3.99 2.88
N GLU A 19 -25.83 2.68 3.11
CA GLU A 19 -25.27 2.04 4.31
C GLU A 19 -23.74 2.19 4.36
N ALA A 20 -23.05 1.88 3.26
CA ALA A 20 -21.59 2.06 3.16
C ALA A 20 -21.16 3.52 3.35
N VAL A 21 -21.90 4.47 2.78
CA VAL A 21 -21.64 5.91 2.96
C VAL A 21 -21.81 6.29 4.43
N ARG A 22 -22.85 5.80 5.11
CA ARG A 22 -23.06 6.05 6.55
C ARG A 22 -21.91 5.50 7.39
N HIS A 23 -21.52 4.25 7.16
CA HIS A 23 -20.37 3.67 7.85
C HIS A 23 -19.10 4.47 7.61
N LEU A 24 -18.86 4.93 6.38
CA LEU A 24 -17.70 5.74 6.06
C LEU A 24 -17.71 7.10 6.78
N GLN A 25 -18.86 7.79 6.84
CA GLN A 25 -18.98 9.05 7.58
C GLN A 25 -18.65 8.87 9.06
N GLU A 26 -19.20 7.84 9.71
CA GLU A 26 -18.93 7.59 11.13
C GLU A 26 -17.48 7.19 11.37
N LEU A 27 -16.91 6.32 10.52
CA LEU A 27 -15.51 5.94 10.63
C LEU A 27 -14.58 7.15 10.45
N ILE A 28 -14.87 8.06 9.50
CA ILE A 28 -14.09 9.30 9.31
C ILE A 28 -14.10 10.16 10.59
N ARG A 29 -15.24 10.24 11.29
CA ARG A 29 -15.38 11.01 12.54
C ARG A 29 -14.59 10.42 13.71
N CYS A 30 -14.31 9.13 13.69
CA CYS A 30 -13.37 8.54 14.63
C CYS A 30 -11.96 9.02 14.30
N ASN A 31 -11.43 10.01 15.03
CA ASN A 31 -10.04 10.43 14.83
C ASN A 31 -9.07 9.36 15.36
N THR A 32 -8.49 8.62 14.43
CA THR A 32 -7.56 7.50 14.61
C THR A 32 -6.15 7.84 14.10
N THR A 33 -5.77 9.13 14.12
CA THR A 33 -4.48 9.59 13.59
C THR A 33 -3.30 8.88 14.26
N ASN A 34 -2.43 8.28 13.46
CA ASN A 34 -1.27 7.52 13.90
C ASN A 34 0.04 8.20 13.45
N PRO A 35 0.83 8.78 14.37
CA PRO A 35 0.76 8.66 15.83
C PRO A 35 -0.24 9.66 16.47
N PRO A 36 -0.80 9.37 17.67
CA PRO A 36 -0.47 8.24 18.55
C PRO A 36 -1.28 6.95 18.27
N GLY A 37 -2.25 6.98 17.36
CA GLY A 37 -3.30 5.95 17.21
C GLY A 37 -4.62 6.48 17.75
N ASN A 38 -5.40 5.64 18.44
CA ASN A 38 -6.76 5.87 19.00
C ASN A 38 -7.87 5.11 18.25
N GLU A 39 -7.53 3.91 17.79
CA GLU A 39 -8.37 3.03 16.97
C GLU A 39 -9.61 2.53 17.75
N ALA A 40 -9.61 2.63 19.08
CA ALA A 40 -10.70 2.16 19.94
C ALA A 40 -12.08 2.72 19.54
N GLN A 41 -12.18 3.98 19.11
CA GLN A 41 -13.48 4.56 18.71
C GLN A 41 -14.00 3.92 17.42
N ALA A 42 -13.13 3.74 16.43
CA ALA A 42 -13.50 3.10 15.17
C ALA A 42 -13.85 1.61 15.38
N ILE A 43 -13.08 0.91 16.19
CA ILE A 43 -13.35 -0.49 16.53
C ILE A 43 -14.66 -0.64 17.32
N ALA A 44 -14.93 0.22 18.30
CA ALA A 44 -16.19 0.21 19.05
C ALA A 44 -17.38 0.44 18.12
N TYR A 45 -17.24 1.34 17.13
CA TYR A 45 -18.26 1.57 16.11
C TYR A 45 -18.53 0.31 15.28
N ILE A 46 -17.50 -0.41 14.82
CA ILE A 46 -17.70 -1.65 14.05
C ILE A 46 -18.35 -2.73 14.93
N ARG A 47 -17.84 -2.90 16.16
CA ARG A 47 -18.32 -3.91 17.12
C ARG A 47 -19.81 -3.73 17.45
N GLN A 48 -20.30 -2.50 17.55
CA GLN A 48 -21.71 -2.26 17.86
C GLN A 48 -22.65 -2.87 16.80
N TRP A 49 -22.26 -2.82 15.52
CA TRP A 49 -23.05 -3.37 14.42
C TRP A 49 -22.98 -4.89 14.41
N LEU A 50 -21.79 -5.45 14.62
CA LEU A 50 -21.63 -6.90 14.73
C LEU A 50 -22.44 -7.46 15.91
N THR A 51 -22.43 -6.77 17.05
CA THR A 51 -23.20 -7.16 18.25
C THR A 51 -24.71 -7.09 17.99
N ALA A 52 -25.18 -6.04 17.30
CA ALA A 52 -26.59 -5.89 16.95
C ALA A 52 -27.11 -7.03 16.05
N GLU A 53 -26.25 -7.56 15.18
CA GLU A 53 -26.55 -8.72 14.32
C GLU A 53 -26.24 -10.08 14.98
N GLY A 54 -25.80 -10.10 16.26
CA GLY A 54 -25.47 -11.33 16.98
C GLY A 54 -24.23 -12.06 16.44
N ILE A 55 -23.31 -11.35 15.77
CA ILE A 55 -22.12 -11.92 15.16
C ILE A 55 -20.96 -11.99 16.16
N GLU A 56 -20.27 -13.13 16.19
CA GLU A 56 -19.05 -13.32 16.98
C GLU A 56 -17.95 -12.34 16.55
N ALA A 57 -17.42 -11.58 17.51
CA ALA A 57 -16.32 -10.67 17.31
C ALA A 57 -15.32 -10.74 18.47
N ARG A 58 -14.03 -10.61 18.15
CA ARG A 58 -12.91 -10.62 19.08
C ARG A 58 -12.05 -9.38 18.86
N GLU A 59 -11.80 -8.63 19.93
CA GLU A 59 -10.81 -7.56 19.91
C GLU A 59 -9.41 -8.10 20.24
N VAL A 60 -8.40 -7.55 19.57
CA VAL A 60 -6.99 -7.85 19.79
C VAL A 60 -6.28 -6.53 20.06
N SER A 61 -5.83 -6.30 21.30
CA SER A 61 -5.27 -5.00 21.72
C SER A 61 -3.93 -5.21 22.45
N PRO A 62 -2.81 -5.39 21.72
CA PRO A 62 -1.50 -5.49 22.36
C PRO A 62 -1.05 -4.18 23.01
N VAL A 63 -1.61 -3.05 22.56
CA VAL A 63 -1.42 -1.72 23.15
C VAL A 63 -2.78 -1.20 23.65
N PRO A 64 -2.88 -0.67 24.88
CA PRO A 64 -4.12 -0.08 25.38
C PRO A 64 -4.64 1.04 24.46
N GLY A 65 -5.95 1.01 24.15
CA GLY A 65 -6.60 2.03 23.34
C GLY A 65 -6.40 1.89 21.81
N ARG A 66 -5.65 0.87 21.38
CA ARG A 66 -5.36 0.60 19.96
C ARG A 66 -5.77 -0.82 19.53
N PRO A 67 -7.05 -1.21 19.73
CA PRO A 67 -7.50 -2.55 19.35
C PRO A 67 -7.55 -2.71 17.83
N SER A 68 -7.33 -3.94 17.38
CA SER A 68 -7.83 -4.49 16.13
C SER A 68 -9.09 -5.30 16.41
N LEU A 69 -9.92 -5.55 15.39
CA LEU A 69 -11.17 -6.30 15.52
C LEU A 69 -11.25 -7.40 14.47
N TRP A 70 -11.46 -8.62 14.93
CA TRP A 70 -11.75 -9.78 14.12
C TRP A 70 -13.21 -10.20 14.30
N ALA A 71 -13.86 -10.65 13.23
CA ALA A 71 -15.20 -11.24 13.27
C ALA A 71 -15.34 -12.36 12.25
N ARG A 72 -16.26 -13.30 12.52
CA ARG A 72 -16.49 -14.47 11.66
C ARG A 72 -17.97 -14.66 11.38
N LEU A 73 -18.29 -14.79 10.10
CA LEU A 73 -19.55 -15.32 9.62
C LEU A 73 -19.33 -16.77 9.17
N PRO A 74 -19.85 -17.77 9.90
CA PRO A 74 -19.62 -19.17 9.57
C PRO A 74 -20.30 -19.56 8.25
N GLY A 75 -19.56 -20.30 7.42
CA GLY A 75 -20.08 -20.99 6.25
C GLY A 75 -20.41 -22.46 6.53
N ASN A 76 -20.71 -23.20 5.48
CA ASN A 76 -21.00 -24.64 5.51
C ASN A 76 -19.73 -25.53 5.53
N GLY A 77 -18.54 -24.92 5.48
CA GLY A 77 -17.25 -25.62 5.51
C GLY A 77 -16.85 -26.33 4.21
N SER A 78 -17.57 -26.14 3.10
CA SER A 78 -17.22 -26.74 1.81
C SER A 78 -15.96 -26.14 1.18
N LYS A 79 -15.59 -24.92 1.58
CA LYS A 79 -14.38 -24.20 1.17
C LYS A 79 -13.71 -23.53 2.37
N ARG A 80 -12.40 -23.29 2.23
CA ARG A 80 -11.60 -22.58 3.24
C ARG A 80 -12.00 -21.10 3.37
N PRO A 81 -11.70 -20.42 4.49
CA PRO A 81 -12.15 -19.04 4.74
C PRO A 81 -11.66 -18.01 3.72
N LEU A 82 -12.41 -16.91 3.58
CA LEU A 82 -12.00 -15.69 2.87
C LEU A 82 -11.88 -14.54 3.88
N LEU A 83 -10.74 -13.86 3.88
CA LEU A 83 -10.46 -12.73 4.76
C LEU A 83 -10.73 -11.39 4.05
N LEU A 84 -11.57 -10.55 4.65
CA LEU A 84 -11.69 -9.14 4.32
C LEU A 84 -10.80 -8.36 5.29
N LEU A 85 -9.69 -7.82 4.80
CA LEU A 85 -8.68 -7.12 5.59
C LEU A 85 -8.72 -5.62 5.29
N SER A 86 -8.76 -4.81 6.35
CA SER A 86 -8.61 -3.36 6.29
C SER A 86 -7.91 -2.83 7.54
N HIS A 87 -7.38 -1.61 7.50
CA HIS A 87 -6.94 -0.84 8.65
C HIS A 87 -7.87 0.35 8.94
N VAL A 88 -7.83 0.85 10.18
CA VAL A 88 -8.68 1.97 10.62
C VAL A 88 -7.89 3.19 11.08
N ASP A 89 -6.56 3.07 11.22
CA ASP A 89 -5.70 4.21 11.49
C ASP A 89 -5.49 5.07 10.23
N VAL A 90 -5.00 6.28 10.44
CA VAL A 90 -4.83 7.26 9.35
C VAL A 90 -3.61 8.14 9.62
N VAL A 91 -2.94 8.61 8.58
CA VAL A 91 -1.86 9.61 8.76
C VAL A 91 -2.34 10.95 9.35
N PRO A 92 -1.43 11.77 9.91
CA PRO A 92 -1.70 13.14 10.34
C PRO A 92 -2.27 14.07 9.25
N VAL A 93 -2.80 15.21 9.70
CA VAL A 93 -3.36 16.26 8.85
C VAL A 93 -2.80 17.62 9.24
N GLU A 94 -2.48 18.43 8.23
CA GLU A 94 -2.19 19.86 8.35
C GLU A 94 -3.50 20.61 8.11
N ARG A 95 -4.27 20.86 9.19
CA ARG A 95 -5.66 21.36 9.11
C ARG A 95 -5.81 22.65 8.31
N GLU A 96 -4.81 23.52 8.35
CA GLU A 96 -4.72 24.78 7.60
C GLU A 96 -4.82 24.60 6.07
N HIS A 97 -4.49 23.42 5.56
CA HIS A 97 -4.57 23.09 4.13
C HIS A 97 -5.88 22.43 3.71
N TRP A 98 -6.79 22.19 4.66
CA TRP A 98 -8.07 21.57 4.37
C TRP A 98 -9.18 22.60 4.15
N THR A 99 -9.98 22.38 3.10
CA THR A 99 -11.16 23.20 2.82
C THR A 99 -12.42 22.75 3.56
N MET A 100 -12.38 21.57 4.18
CA MET A 100 -13.47 20.93 4.95
C MET A 100 -12.87 20.33 6.22
N ASP A 101 -13.67 20.02 7.24
CA ASP A 101 -13.13 19.33 8.42
C ASP A 101 -12.57 17.95 8.00
N PRO A 102 -11.25 17.68 8.20
CA PRO A 102 -10.67 16.38 7.89
C PRO A 102 -11.38 15.20 8.57
N PHE A 103 -12.04 15.42 9.70
CA PHE A 103 -12.76 14.37 10.44
C PHE A 103 -14.27 14.61 10.46
N GLY A 104 -14.80 15.48 9.58
CA GLY A 104 -16.24 15.77 9.54
C GLY A 104 -17.07 14.71 8.80
N GLY A 105 -16.48 14.05 7.80
CA GLY A 105 -17.19 13.10 6.92
C GLY A 105 -18.24 13.81 6.06
N GLU A 106 -17.95 15.02 5.60
CA GLU A 106 -18.90 15.86 4.87
C GLU A 106 -19.11 15.35 3.43
N ILE A 107 -20.36 15.35 2.96
CA ILE A 107 -20.70 15.03 1.58
C ILE A 107 -20.93 16.33 0.81
N ARG A 108 -20.16 16.57 -0.25
CA ARG A 108 -20.31 17.72 -1.15
C ARG A 108 -20.12 17.30 -2.60
N ASN A 109 -21.03 17.72 -3.47
CA ASN A 109 -20.98 17.45 -4.92
C ASN A 109 -20.84 15.96 -5.29
N GLY A 110 -21.47 15.07 -4.51
CA GLY A 110 -21.39 13.61 -4.74
C GLY A 110 -20.11 12.95 -4.24
N TYR A 111 -19.25 13.68 -3.53
CA TYR A 111 -18.03 13.15 -2.90
C TYR A 111 -18.11 13.28 -1.39
N ILE A 112 -17.53 12.31 -0.68
CA ILE A 112 -17.30 12.37 0.75
C ILE A 112 -15.87 12.86 1.02
N TYR A 113 -15.75 13.85 1.90
CA TYR A 113 -14.48 14.46 2.27
C TYR A 113 -14.11 14.07 3.70
N GLY A 114 -12.88 13.58 3.87
CA GLY A 114 -12.29 13.29 5.17
C GLY A 114 -11.02 12.46 5.08
N ARG A 115 -10.15 12.59 6.07
CA ARG A 115 -8.99 11.73 6.29
C ARG A 115 -9.48 10.31 6.57
N GLY A 116 -8.99 9.34 5.80
CA GLY A 116 -9.50 7.97 5.82
C GLY A 116 -10.47 7.64 4.68
N ALA A 117 -11.03 8.63 3.98
CA ALA A 117 -12.08 8.38 2.98
C ALA A 117 -11.61 7.44 1.84
N VAL A 118 -10.35 7.61 1.43
CA VAL A 118 -9.68 6.75 0.45
C VAL A 118 -8.81 5.72 1.16
N ASP A 119 -7.94 6.18 2.06
CA ASP A 119 -6.92 5.38 2.74
C ASP A 119 -7.12 5.40 4.27
N MET A 120 -7.72 4.36 4.86
CA MET A 120 -8.48 3.34 4.11
C MET A 120 -9.84 2.94 4.70
N LYS A 121 -10.41 3.78 5.56
CA LYS A 121 -11.76 3.64 6.12
C LYS A 121 -12.85 3.45 5.07
N GLY A 122 -12.64 3.94 3.84
CA GLY A 122 -13.51 3.65 2.69
C GLY A 122 -13.64 2.15 2.39
N MET A 123 -12.53 1.42 2.41
CA MET A 123 -12.52 -0.04 2.27
C MET A 123 -13.16 -0.72 3.47
N THR A 124 -12.82 -0.32 4.69
CA THR A 124 -13.44 -0.83 5.93
C THR A 124 -14.96 -0.72 5.89
N ALA A 125 -15.49 0.44 5.49
CA ALA A 125 -16.93 0.67 5.38
C ALA A 125 -17.61 -0.26 4.37
N LYS A 126 -16.98 -0.46 3.20
CA LYS A 126 -17.47 -1.37 2.16
C LYS A 126 -17.45 -2.82 2.64
N GLN A 127 -16.36 -3.25 3.27
CA GLN A 127 -16.22 -4.60 3.81
C GLN A 127 -17.24 -4.87 4.94
N LEU A 128 -17.42 -3.93 5.86
CA LEU A 128 -18.44 -4.02 6.92
C LEU A 128 -19.85 -4.13 6.33
N THR A 129 -20.19 -3.28 5.36
CA THR A 129 -21.52 -3.31 4.70
C THR A 129 -21.77 -4.66 4.04
N LEU A 130 -20.80 -5.17 3.28
CA LEU A 130 -20.89 -6.48 2.63
C LEU A 130 -21.06 -7.60 3.67
N PHE A 131 -20.28 -7.55 4.74
CA PHE A 131 -20.28 -8.55 5.79
C PHE A 131 -21.64 -8.62 6.52
N LEU A 132 -22.18 -7.47 6.93
CA LEU A 132 -23.51 -7.37 7.56
C LEU A 132 -24.62 -7.81 6.58
N HIS A 133 -24.54 -7.39 5.32
CA HIS A 133 -25.50 -7.80 4.30
C HIS A 133 -25.55 -9.32 4.12
N LEU A 134 -24.39 -9.98 4.03
CA LEU A 134 -24.32 -11.44 3.89
C LEU A 134 -24.79 -12.16 5.16
N ALA A 135 -24.51 -11.62 6.35
CA ALA A 135 -25.02 -12.17 7.60
C ALA A 135 -26.55 -12.12 7.65
N ARG A 136 -27.16 -10.98 7.31
CA ARG A 136 -28.61 -10.81 7.23
C ARG A 136 -29.23 -11.74 6.20
N ALA A 137 -28.65 -11.83 5.00
CA ALA A 137 -29.13 -12.72 3.95
C ALA A 137 -29.06 -14.21 4.37
N ALA A 138 -27.98 -14.63 5.06
CA ALA A 138 -27.86 -15.98 5.59
C ALA A 138 -28.92 -16.28 6.66
N HIS A 139 -29.18 -15.33 7.54
CA HIS A 139 -30.23 -15.45 8.56
C HIS A 139 -31.64 -15.51 7.94
N GLU A 140 -31.96 -14.64 7.00
CA GLU A 140 -33.28 -14.58 6.34
C GLU A 140 -33.59 -15.84 5.51
N THR A 141 -32.57 -16.37 4.81
CA THR A 141 -32.75 -17.53 3.91
C THR A 141 -32.51 -18.86 4.58
N GLY A 142 -31.86 -18.88 5.74
CA GLY A 142 -31.36 -20.10 6.40
C GLY A 142 -30.25 -20.82 5.63
N GLN A 143 -29.67 -20.18 4.61
CA GLN A 143 -28.59 -20.75 3.79
C GLN A 143 -27.23 -20.23 4.28
N ALA A 144 -26.29 -21.14 4.54
CA ALA A 144 -24.92 -20.78 4.87
C ALA A 144 -24.09 -20.54 3.60
N LEU A 145 -23.09 -19.66 3.71
CA LEU A 145 -22.08 -19.44 2.67
C LEU A 145 -21.24 -20.72 2.44
N ASP A 146 -20.64 -20.88 1.26
CA ASP A 146 -19.76 -22.03 0.98
C ASP A 146 -18.44 -22.01 1.76
N ARG A 147 -18.05 -20.85 2.28
CA ARG A 147 -16.84 -20.61 3.08
C ARG A 147 -17.17 -19.68 4.23
N ASP A 148 -16.36 -19.73 5.26
CA ASP A 148 -16.37 -18.67 6.27
C ASP A 148 -15.96 -17.35 5.62
N LEU A 149 -16.62 -16.28 6.03
CA LEU A 149 -16.18 -14.92 5.77
C LEU A 149 -15.60 -14.35 7.06
N LEU A 150 -14.36 -13.91 7.00
CA LEU A 150 -13.67 -13.26 8.10
C LEU A 150 -13.58 -11.76 7.82
N LEU A 151 -13.85 -10.93 8.83
CA LEU A 151 -13.62 -9.50 8.78
C LEU A 151 -12.51 -9.17 9.78
N LEU A 152 -11.46 -8.49 9.31
CA LEU A 152 -10.36 -8.05 10.15
C LEU A 152 -10.05 -6.57 9.89
N ALA A 153 -10.42 -5.72 10.86
CA ALA A 153 -10.09 -4.31 10.88
C ALA A 153 -8.91 -4.08 11.83
N VAL A 154 -7.73 -3.78 11.31
CA VAL A 154 -6.49 -3.65 12.08
C VAL A 154 -6.14 -2.23 12.45
N ALA A 155 -5.36 -2.10 13.52
CA ALA A 155 -4.68 -0.87 13.89
C ALA A 155 -3.26 -0.83 13.31
N ASP A 156 -2.66 0.35 13.37
CA ASP A 156 -1.23 0.59 13.25
C ASP A 156 -0.59 0.40 11.87
N GLU A 157 -1.35 0.26 10.79
CA GLU A 157 -0.78 0.05 9.44
C GLU A 157 0.13 1.23 9.03
N GLU A 158 -0.33 2.46 9.26
CA GLU A 158 0.36 3.70 8.89
C GLU A 158 1.66 3.92 9.70
N GLN A 159 1.89 3.09 10.73
CA GLN A 159 3.14 2.98 11.49
C GLN A 159 3.69 1.54 11.49
N HIS A 160 3.78 0.94 10.30
CA HIS A 160 4.46 -0.35 10.03
C HIS A 160 3.68 -1.61 10.45
N GLY A 161 2.45 -1.48 10.97
CA GLY A 161 1.58 -2.61 11.34
C GLY A 161 2.10 -3.45 12.52
N THR A 162 3.02 -2.92 13.32
CA THR A 162 3.70 -3.69 14.39
C THR A 162 2.72 -4.15 15.46
N HIS A 163 1.80 -3.28 15.86
CA HIS A 163 0.77 -3.57 16.87
C HIS A 163 -0.52 -4.14 16.28
N GLY A 164 -0.67 -4.12 14.95
CA GLY A 164 -1.79 -4.73 14.22
C GLY A 164 -1.40 -6.07 13.64
N MET A 165 -1.24 -6.11 12.31
CA MET A 165 -1.04 -7.37 11.59
C MET A 165 0.20 -8.14 12.00
N ALA A 166 1.34 -7.49 12.25
CA ALA A 166 2.55 -8.22 12.66
C ALA A 166 2.36 -8.91 14.01
N TRP A 167 1.65 -8.27 14.94
CA TRP A 167 1.32 -8.87 16.23
C TRP A 167 0.35 -10.04 16.07
N ILE A 168 -0.72 -9.87 15.28
CA ILE A 168 -1.73 -10.91 15.03
C ILE A 168 -1.08 -12.13 14.36
N ALA A 169 -0.29 -11.94 13.31
CA ALA A 169 0.39 -13.03 12.61
C ALA A 169 1.30 -13.85 13.53
N LYS A 170 1.90 -13.21 14.55
CA LYS A 170 2.80 -13.86 15.50
C LYS A 170 2.08 -14.54 16.67
N HIS A 171 1.03 -13.93 17.22
CA HIS A 171 0.42 -14.36 18.49
C HIS A 171 -0.98 -14.93 18.36
N ALA A 172 -1.66 -14.67 17.24
CA ALA A 172 -2.99 -15.16 16.94
C ALA A 172 -3.14 -15.56 15.46
N PRO A 173 -2.21 -16.40 14.91
CA PRO A 173 -2.24 -16.78 13.50
C PRO A 173 -3.54 -17.49 13.08
N GLU A 174 -4.28 -18.08 14.04
CA GLU A 174 -5.58 -18.69 13.80
C GLU A 174 -6.63 -17.68 13.30
N LEU A 175 -6.47 -16.39 13.59
CA LEU A 175 -7.40 -15.34 13.16
C LEU A 175 -7.25 -14.98 11.67
N ILE A 176 -6.12 -15.38 11.06
CA ILE A 176 -5.79 -15.08 9.66
C ILE A 176 -5.58 -16.35 8.82
N ASP A 177 -5.96 -17.53 9.34
CA ASP A 177 -5.96 -18.76 8.55
C ASP A 177 -7.11 -18.73 7.54
N ALA A 178 -6.83 -18.13 6.39
CA ALA A 178 -7.72 -18.03 5.25
C ALA A 178 -7.05 -18.54 3.97
N GLU A 179 -7.86 -18.96 3.01
CA GLU A 179 -7.37 -19.33 1.67
C GLU A 179 -6.96 -18.11 0.86
N TYR A 180 -7.71 -17.02 1.02
CA TYR A 180 -7.51 -15.77 0.32
C TYR A 180 -7.74 -14.59 1.27
N ALA A 181 -7.04 -13.50 1.02
CA ALA A 181 -7.29 -12.22 1.67
C ALA A 181 -7.54 -11.15 0.60
N LEU A 182 -8.62 -10.38 0.78
CA LEU A 182 -8.88 -9.16 0.03
C LEU A 182 -8.52 -7.99 0.94
N ASN A 183 -7.39 -7.36 0.65
CA ASN A 183 -6.85 -6.24 1.41
C ASN A 183 -6.77 -4.96 0.57
N GLU A 184 -6.03 -4.00 1.08
CA GLU A 184 -5.82 -2.70 0.45
C GLU A 184 -4.92 -2.74 -0.77
N GLY A 185 -4.86 -1.62 -1.46
CA GLY A 185 -4.14 -1.50 -2.72
C GLY A 185 -5.03 -1.83 -3.90
N GLY A 186 -4.43 -2.31 -4.99
CA GLY A 186 -5.09 -2.44 -6.29
C GLY A 186 -5.13 -1.12 -7.05
N GLY A 187 -5.41 0.00 -6.38
CA GLY A 187 -5.53 1.32 -6.98
C GLY A 187 -6.94 1.61 -7.49
N PHE A 188 -7.08 2.66 -8.32
CA PHE A 188 -8.38 3.09 -8.83
C PHE A 188 -8.68 2.48 -10.19
N ALA A 189 -9.95 2.48 -10.59
CA ALA A 189 -10.34 2.11 -11.94
C ALA A 189 -9.59 2.96 -12.97
N LEU A 190 -8.89 2.30 -13.88
CA LEU A 190 -8.09 2.95 -14.92
C LEU A 190 -8.86 2.95 -16.24
N ALA A 191 -8.63 3.95 -17.08
CA ALA A 191 -9.22 4.03 -18.41
C ALA A 191 -8.13 3.78 -19.46
N PHE A 192 -8.26 2.69 -20.21
CA PHE A 192 -7.32 2.30 -21.26
C PHE A 192 -8.08 1.98 -22.55
N GLY A 193 -7.73 2.65 -23.64
CA GLY A 193 -8.35 2.38 -24.95
C GLY A 193 -9.87 2.57 -24.96
N GLY A 194 -10.40 3.48 -24.14
CA GLY A 194 -11.84 3.71 -23.97
C GLY A 194 -12.56 2.68 -23.08
N LYS A 195 -11.84 1.71 -22.51
CA LYS A 195 -12.39 0.73 -21.55
C LYS A 195 -12.00 1.09 -20.12
N ARG A 196 -12.92 0.88 -19.19
CA ARG A 196 -12.66 0.94 -17.74
C ARG A 196 -12.10 -0.40 -17.29
N ILE A 197 -10.94 -0.39 -16.65
CA ILE A 197 -10.25 -1.55 -16.10
C ILE A 197 -10.25 -1.41 -14.57
N TYR A 198 -10.76 -2.43 -13.89
CA TYR A 198 -10.61 -2.58 -12.45
C TYR A 198 -9.35 -3.40 -12.20
N VAL A 199 -8.47 -2.83 -11.40
CA VAL A 199 -7.14 -3.37 -11.12
C VAL A 199 -7.21 -4.22 -9.85
N CYS A 200 -6.52 -5.36 -9.88
CA CYS A 200 -6.32 -6.24 -8.74
C CYS A 200 -4.81 -6.31 -8.50
N ALA A 201 -4.35 -5.80 -7.37
CA ALA A 201 -2.95 -5.90 -7.02
C ALA A 201 -2.70 -7.26 -6.36
N THR A 202 -1.71 -7.96 -6.89
CA THR A 202 -1.21 -9.24 -6.36
C THR A 202 0.26 -9.13 -5.99
N ALA A 203 0.79 -7.92 -5.94
CA ALA A 203 2.18 -7.66 -5.63
C ALA A 203 2.36 -6.31 -4.94
N GLU A 204 3.25 -6.26 -3.97
CA GLU A 204 3.62 -5.05 -3.25
C GLU A 204 5.14 -4.95 -3.11
N LYS A 205 5.65 -3.72 -3.23
CA LYS A 205 7.09 -3.47 -3.09
C LYS A 205 7.51 -3.57 -1.63
N GLY A 206 8.69 -4.12 -1.41
CA GLY A 206 9.35 -4.06 -0.11
C GLY A 206 9.77 -2.62 0.20
N ARG A 207 10.01 -2.35 1.48
CA ARG A 207 10.51 -1.08 1.98
C ARG A 207 11.85 -1.28 2.68
N ALA A 208 12.81 -0.42 2.39
CA ALA A 208 14.11 -0.39 3.02
C ALA A 208 14.50 1.05 3.34
N GLU A 209 15.22 1.22 4.44
CA GLU A 209 15.93 2.45 4.74
C GLU A 209 17.37 2.31 4.22
N VAL A 210 17.82 3.31 3.48
CA VAL A 210 19.14 3.28 2.83
C VAL A 210 19.97 4.46 3.32
N THR A 211 21.12 4.18 3.91
CA THR A 211 22.08 5.21 4.33
C THR A 211 23.26 5.25 3.38
N LEU A 212 23.50 6.43 2.79
CA LEU A 212 24.73 6.75 2.09
C LEU A 212 25.63 7.59 2.99
N ARG A 213 26.91 7.19 3.13
CA ARG A 213 27.89 7.96 3.91
C ARG A 213 29.17 8.14 3.12
N ALA A 214 29.65 9.38 3.09
CA ALA A 214 30.92 9.75 2.48
C ALA A 214 31.83 10.39 3.52
N THR A 215 33.10 9.98 3.54
CA THR A 215 34.14 10.61 4.36
C THR A 215 35.11 11.40 3.50
N GLY A 216 35.74 12.40 4.12
CA GLY A 216 36.69 13.32 3.51
C GLY A 216 37.67 13.85 4.55
N LEU A 217 38.56 14.74 4.12
CA LEU A 217 39.52 15.40 5.01
C LEU A 217 38.91 16.72 5.52
N PRO A 218 38.86 16.95 6.84
CA PRO A 218 38.53 18.27 7.37
C PRO A 218 39.60 19.30 6.99
N GLY A 219 39.19 20.56 6.82
CA GLY A 219 40.13 21.61 6.44
C GLY A 219 39.50 23.00 6.47
N HIS A 220 40.31 24.03 6.25
CA HIS A 220 39.82 25.39 6.15
C HIS A 220 39.24 25.65 4.76
N GLY A 221 38.04 26.21 4.68
CA GLY A 221 37.34 26.52 3.42
C GLY A 221 38.08 27.48 2.48
N ALA A 222 39.08 28.22 2.97
CA ALA A 222 39.92 29.11 2.16
C ALA A 222 41.00 28.35 1.38
N VAL A 223 41.27 27.09 1.73
CA VAL A 223 42.26 26.21 1.08
C VAL A 223 41.55 24.93 0.63
N PRO A 224 40.75 24.98 -0.46
CA PRO A 224 39.95 23.85 -0.90
C PRO A 224 40.82 22.69 -1.40
N HIS A 225 40.35 21.46 -1.19
CA HIS A 225 40.98 20.25 -1.72
C HIS A 225 39.93 19.26 -2.24
N GLN A 226 40.39 18.24 -2.99
CA GLN A 226 39.50 17.30 -3.67
C GLN A 226 38.81 16.28 -2.73
N HIS A 227 39.35 16.05 -1.53
CA HIS A 227 38.81 15.12 -0.53
C HIS A 227 37.66 15.70 0.30
N ASN A 228 36.69 16.35 -0.35
CA ASN A 228 35.54 16.96 0.32
C ASN A 228 34.36 15.97 0.39
N ALA A 229 33.91 15.64 1.61
CA ALA A 229 32.84 14.67 1.84
C ALA A 229 31.50 15.09 1.22
N ILE A 230 31.16 16.38 1.32
CA ILE A 230 29.92 16.94 0.74
C ILE A 230 29.94 16.80 -0.77
N ALA A 231 31.03 17.23 -1.41
CA ALA A 231 31.15 17.14 -2.86
C ALA A 231 31.10 15.69 -3.36
N ARG A 232 31.69 14.75 -2.61
CA ARG A 232 31.62 13.32 -2.91
C ARG A 232 30.19 12.78 -2.81
N LEU A 233 29.52 13.02 -1.68
CA LEU A 233 28.15 12.55 -1.48
C LEU A 233 27.18 13.16 -2.50
N ALA A 234 27.34 14.45 -2.82
CA ALA A 234 26.53 15.13 -3.83
C ALA A 234 26.65 14.46 -5.21
N ARG A 235 27.86 14.04 -5.62
CA ARG A 235 28.05 13.28 -6.87
C ARG A 235 27.40 11.90 -6.81
N ALA A 236 27.48 11.22 -5.67
CA ALA A 236 26.84 9.91 -5.49
C ALA A 236 25.31 10.01 -5.62
N ILE A 237 24.69 10.96 -4.92
CA ILE A 237 23.26 11.24 -5.01
C ILE A 237 22.89 11.62 -6.45
N HIS A 238 23.64 12.53 -7.07
CA HIS A 238 23.37 12.95 -8.44
C HIS A 238 23.38 11.75 -9.41
N ARG A 239 24.42 10.92 -9.36
CA ARG A 239 24.52 9.70 -10.19
C ARG A 239 23.34 8.76 -9.98
N LEU A 240 22.88 8.60 -8.74
CA LEU A 240 21.70 7.79 -8.42
C LEU A 240 20.42 8.32 -9.07
N THR A 241 20.26 9.64 -9.17
CA THR A 241 19.06 10.29 -9.72
C THR A 241 19.05 10.45 -11.25
N LEU A 242 20.18 10.22 -11.94
CA LEU A 242 20.29 10.46 -13.38
C LEU A 242 19.49 9.48 -14.26
N ALA A 243 19.23 8.27 -13.76
CA ALA A 243 18.54 7.23 -14.50
C ALA A 243 17.93 6.21 -13.51
N PRO A 244 16.84 5.52 -13.90
CA PRO A 244 16.29 4.44 -13.08
C PRO A 244 17.32 3.34 -12.80
N LEU A 245 17.10 2.62 -11.71
CA LEU A 245 17.79 1.36 -11.43
C LEU A 245 17.42 0.29 -12.48
N PRO A 246 18.06 -0.88 -12.50
CA PRO A 246 17.71 -1.94 -13.44
C PRO A 246 16.22 -2.31 -13.45
N LEU A 247 15.77 -2.84 -14.59
CA LEU A 247 14.40 -3.28 -14.82
C LEU A 247 14.16 -4.63 -14.13
N HIS A 248 13.10 -4.72 -13.33
CA HIS A 248 12.66 -5.93 -12.63
C HIS A 248 11.20 -6.21 -12.94
N ILE A 249 10.92 -7.33 -13.59
CA ILE A 249 9.58 -7.62 -14.12
C ILE A 249 8.96 -8.79 -13.36
N THR A 250 7.91 -8.49 -12.62
CA THR A 250 7.09 -9.45 -11.87
C THR A 250 6.10 -10.19 -12.78
N ALA A 251 5.52 -11.29 -12.32
CA ALA A 251 4.46 -11.99 -13.06
C ALA A 251 3.19 -11.13 -13.16
N THR A 252 2.82 -10.49 -12.06
CA THR A 252 1.73 -9.52 -11.93
C THR A 252 1.85 -8.41 -12.98
N MET A 253 3.04 -7.85 -13.17
CA MET A 253 3.25 -6.78 -14.15
C MET A 253 3.17 -7.28 -15.60
N ARG A 254 3.60 -8.53 -15.87
CA ARG A 254 3.39 -9.18 -17.18
C ARG A 254 1.90 -9.32 -17.49
N ASP A 255 1.13 -9.81 -16.53
CA ASP A 255 -0.32 -10.03 -16.69
C ASP A 255 -1.07 -8.70 -16.86
N PHE A 256 -0.71 -7.69 -16.06
CA PHE A 256 -1.26 -6.34 -16.17
C PHE A 256 -1.01 -5.73 -17.56
N ILE A 257 0.24 -5.74 -18.04
CA ILE A 257 0.58 -5.20 -19.36
C ILE A 257 -0.10 -5.98 -20.49
N ALA A 258 -0.18 -7.31 -20.38
CA ALA A 258 -0.90 -8.13 -21.35
C ALA A 258 -2.39 -7.77 -21.39
N ALA A 259 -3.05 -7.65 -20.23
CA ALA A 259 -4.45 -7.25 -20.12
C ALA A 259 -4.68 -5.87 -20.71
N VAL A 260 -3.84 -4.87 -20.36
CA VAL A 260 -3.92 -3.52 -20.92
C VAL A 260 -3.74 -3.54 -22.44
N ALA A 261 -2.78 -4.30 -22.97
CA ALA A 261 -2.56 -4.40 -24.42
C ALA A 261 -3.81 -4.88 -25.18
N THR A 262 -4.59 -5.82 -24.62
CA THR A 262 -5.84 -6.30 -25.25
C THR A 262 -6.91 -5.22 -25.38
N THR A 263 -6.83 -4.16 -24.58
CA THR A 263 -7.77 -3.02 -24.63
C THR A 263 -7.37 -1.95 -25.65
N GLN A 264 -6.14 -2.01 -26.18
CA GLN A 264 -5.63 -1.00 -27.08
C GLN A 264 -5.95 -1.29 -28.55
N PRO A 265 -6.20 -0.26 -29.38
CA PRO A 265 -6.17 -0.40 -30.83
C PRO A 265 -4.73 -0.57 -31.34
N GLN A 266 -4.57 -1.03 -32.58
CA GLN A 266 -3.27 -0.94 -33.27
C GLN A 266 -2.91 0.52 -33.57
N PRO A 267 -1.63 0.91 -33.53
CA PRO A 267 -0.43 0.09 -33.24
C PRO A 267 -0.11 -0.03 -31.74
N LYS A 268 -0.88 0.62 -30.84
CA LYS A 268 -0.59 0.62 -29.39
C LYS A 268 -0.60 -0.77 -28.78
N ARG A 269 -1.46 -1.66 -29.28
CA ARG A 269 -1.52 -3.08 -28.86
C ARG A 269 -0.18 -3.80 -28.98
N THR A 270 0.62 -3.50 -30.01
CA THR A 270 1.97 -4.07 -30.18
C THR A 270 3.07 -3.30 -29.44
N LEU A 271 2.84 -2.02 -29.15
CA LEU A 271 3.82 -1.17 -28.46
C LEU A 271 3.77 -1.31 -26.93
N VAL A 272 2.59 -1.51 -26.35
CA VAL A 272 2.43 -1.64 -24.88
C VAL A 272 3.32 -2.74 -24.27
N PRO A 273 3.42 -3.95 -24.85
CA PRO A 273 4.36 -4.97 -24.35
C PRO A 273 5.84 -4.55 -24.34
N GLN A 274 6.24 -3.55 -25.14
CA GLN A 274 7.63 -3.04 -25.14
C GLN A 274 8.01 -2.30 -23.86
N LEU A 275 7.03 -1.94 -23.01
CA LEU A 275 7.29 -1.45 -21.65
C LEU A 275 8.07 -2.46 -20.78
N LEU A 276 7.99 -3.75 -21.13
CA LEU A 276 8.70 -4.82 -20.44
C LEU A 276 10.02 -5.18 -21.12
N SER A 277 10.42 -4.47 -22.19
CA SER A 277 11.69 -4.71 -22.87
C SER A 277 12.81 -3.91 -22.19
N PRO A 278 13.93 -4.55 -21.80
CA PRO A 278 15.10 -3.85 -21.27
C PRO A 278 15.65 -2.76 -22.22
N PHE A 279 15.43 -2.90 -23.53
CA PHE A 279 15.94 -1.98 -24.54
C PHE A 279 14.98 -0.81 -24.83
N PHE A 280 13.67 -1.04 -24.72
CA PHE A 280 12.65 -0.08 -25.18
C PHE A 280 11.79 0.52 -24.06
N SER A 281 11.83 -0.04 -22.85
CA SER A 281 10.97 0.38 -21.73
C SER A 281 11.05 1.88 -21.45
N GLU A 282 12.27 2.43 -21.27
CA GLU A 282 12.43 3.85 -20.96
C GLU A 282 12.02 4.78 -22.11
N ALA A 283 12.25 4.37 -23.37
CA ALA A 283 11.79 5.14 -24.51
C ALA A 283 10.25 5.16 -24.59
N ALA A 284 9.60 4.02 -24.32
CA ALA A 284 8.15 3.92 -24.26
C ALA A 284 7.55 4.73 -23.10
N LEU A 285 8.17 4.71 -21.92
CA LEU A 285 7.73 5.49 -20.75
C LEU A 285 7.85 7.00 -20.99
N ARG A 286 8.93 7.47 -21.65
CA ARG A 286 9.11 8.90 -21.99
C ARG A 286 8.07 9.44 -22.96
N ALA A 287 7.41 8.57 -23.73
CA ALA A 287 6.34 8.96 -24.64
C ALA A 287 4.97 9.11 -23.93
N MET A 288 4.90 8.88 -22.63
CA MET A 288 3.67 8.96 -21.83
C MET A 288 3.61 10.23 -20.98
N PRO A 289 2.42 10.62 -20.49
CA PRO A 289 2.33 11.65 -19.46
C PRO A 289 3.21 11.32 -18.25
N GLU A 290 3.90 12.31 -17.72
CA GLU A 290 4.92 12.14 -16.69
C GLU A 290 4.41 11.39 -15.46
N THR A 291 3.19 11.70 -14.99
CA THR A 291 2.56 11.04 -13.84
C THR A 291 2.38 9.54 -14.08
N THR A 292 1.91 9.14 -15.26
CA THR A 292 1.76 7.74 -15.66
C THR A 292 3.11 7.06 -15.82
N ALA A 293 4.06 7.73 -16.47
CA ALA A 293 5.41 7.21 -16.67
C ALA A 293 6.11 6.94 -15.34
N ASN A 294 6.01 7.86 -14.39
CA ASN A 294 6.60 7.72 -13.06
C ASN A 294 5.95 6.59 -12.26
N ALA A 295 4.63 6.46 -12.30
CA ALA A 295 3.93 5.34 -11.65
C ALA A 295 4.36 3.99 -12.23
N LEU A 296 4.40 3.84 -13.56
CA LEU A 296 4.86 2.62 -14.22
C LEU A 296 6.33 2.33 -13.92
N ARG A 297 7.20 3.35 -13.93
CA ARG A 297 8.62 3.20 -13.57
C ARG A 297 8.78 2.72 -12.13
N ALA A 298 7.98 3.24 -11.20
CA ALA A 298 8.01 2.77 -9.81
C ALA A 298 7.63 1.29 -9.67
N MET A 299 6.74 0.77 -10.52
CA MET A 299 6.33 -0.65 -10.55
C MET A 299 7.32 -1.56 -11.30
N LEU A 300 8.23 -1.00 -12.10
CA LEU A 300 9.17 -1.73 -12.95
C LEU A 300 10.61 -1.72 -12.41
N HIS A 301 10.90 -0.87 -11.43
CA HIS A 301 12.26 -0.64 -10.95
C HIS A 301 12.31 -0.62 -9.43
N ASN A 302 13.42 -1.09 -8.87
CA ASN A 302 13.79 -0.68 -7.52
C ASN A 302 13.92 0.85 -7.50
N THR A 303 13.57 1.49 -6.39
CA THR A 303 13.70 2.94 -6.24
C THR A 303 14.48 3.27 -4.98
N ALA A 304 15.25 4.36 -5.03
CA ALA A 304 16.00 4.87 -3.89
C ALA A 304 15.99 6.40 -3.97
N SER A 305 15.10 7.01 -3.19
CA SER A 305 14.83 8.46 -3.24
C SER A 305 15.48 9.15 -2.06
N PRO A 306 16.39 10.13 -2.25
CA PRO A 306 16.96 10.91 -1.15
C PRO A 306 15.88 11.71 -0.42
N THR A 307 15.78 11.52 0.90
CA THR A 307 14.78 12.17 1.75
C THR A 307 15.41 13.04 2.84
N MET A 308 16.68 12.77 3.22
CA MET A 308 17.42 13.58 4.19
C MET A 308 18.88 13.74 3.78
N LEU A 309 19.48 14.90 4.09
CA LEU A 309 20.90 15.19 3.86
C LEU A 309 21.47 15.97 5.05
N GLN A 310 22.62 15.54 5.58
CA GLN A 310 23.29 16.13 6.73
C GLN A 310 24.80 16.24 6.50
N ALA A 311 25.37 17.45 6.62
CA ALA A 311 26.81 17.68 6.56
C ALA A 311 27.22 19.11 7.00
N GLY A 312 28.45 19.25 7.49
CA GLY A 312 29.05 20.53 7.87
C GLY A 312 28.55 21.11 9.19
N GLN A 313 29.34 22.03 9.76
CA GLN A 313 29.03 22.69 11.04
C GLN A 313 29.30 24.21 11.02
N ALA A 314 30.15 24.69 10.09
CA ALA A 314 30.48 26.10 9.94
C ALA A 314 30.81 26.41 8.47
N THR A 315 30.59 27.65 8.03
CA THR A 315 30.76 28.06 6.63
C THR A 315 32.21 28.07 6.16
N ASN A 316 33.18 28.18 7.06
CA ASN A 316 34.61 28.22 6.78
C ASN A 316 35.33 26.88 7.01
N VAL A 317 34.59 25.78 7.22
CA VAL A 317 35.16 24.45 7.51
C VAL A 317 34.70 23.45 6.44
N ILE A 318 35.67 22.77 5.84
CA ILE A 318 35.44 21.61 4.98
C ILE A 318 35.05 20.44 5.88
N ALA A 319 33.87 19.86 5.64
CA ALA A 319 33.36 18.75 6.44
C ALA A 319 34.13 17.45 6.16
N GLY A 320 34.49 16.74 7.24
CA GLY A 320 35.08 15.40 7.16
C GLY A 320 34.05 14.30 6.84
N GLU A 321 32.76 14.58 6.97
CA GLU A 321 31.68 13.62 6.74
C GLU A 321 30.44 14.28 6.14
N ALA A 322 29.73 13.51 5.31
CA ALA A 322 28.39 13.81 4.85
C ALA A 322 27.55 12.52 4.82
N VAL A 323 26.26 12.62 5.20
CA VAL A 323 25.32 11.50 5.27
C VAL A 323 24.02 11.85 4.55
N ALA A 324 23.46 10.90 3.79
CA ALA A 324 22.11 10.99 3.25
C ALA A 324 21.28 9.74 3.59
N GLN A 325 20.00 9.96 3.90
CA GLN A 325 19.01 8.89 4.05
C GLN A 325 18.11 8.86 2.81
N LEU A 326 17.80 7.66 2.35
CA LEU A 326 16.98 7.42 1.18
C LEU A 326 15.83 6.45 1.54
N ASP A 327 14.65 6.71 0.97
CA ASP A 327 13.54 5.74 0.94
C ASP A 327 13.80 4.74 -0.19
N GLY A 328 14.09 3.49 0.19
CA GLY A 328 14.30 2.37 -0.72
C GLY A 328 13.04 1.55 -0.91
N ARG A 329 12.67 1.26 -2.16
CA ARG A 329 11.58 0.32 -2.47
C ARG A 329 12.05 -0.79 -3.40
N LEU A 330 11.89 -2.03 -2.97
CA LEU A 330 12.36 -3.21 -3.67
C LEU A 330 11.20 -3.90 -4.40
N ILE A 331 11.41 -4.26 -5.66
CA ILE A 331 10.47 -5.10 -6.42
C ILE A 331 10.47 -6.52 -5.80
N PRO A 332 9.32 -7.22 -5.76
CA PRO A 332 9.25 -8.61 -5.30
C PRO A 332 10.32 -9.53 -5.93
N GLY A 333 10.85 -10.43 -5.11
CA GLY A 333 11.95 -11.33 -5.49
C GLY A 333 13.35 -10.72 -5.42
N GLN A 334 13.49 -9.43 -5.12
CA GLN A 334 14.78 -8.79 -4.87
C GLN A 334 15.25 -8.99 -3.44
N THR A 335 16.58 -8.96 -3.24
CA THR A 335 17.21 -9.12 -1.92
C THR A 335 17.93 -7.83 -1.53
N VAL A 336 18.21 -7.67 -0.23
CA VAL A 336 19.07 -6.58 0.27
C VAL A 336 20.41 -6.57 -0.44
N ALA A 337 21.00 -7.75 -0.68
CA ALA A 337 22.29 -7.88 -1.36
C ALA A 337 22.21 -7.42 -2.83
N SER A 338 21.21 -7.87 -3.59
CA SER A 338 21.05 -7.45 -5.00
C SER A 338 20.77 -5.95 -5.11
N PHE A 339 19.90 -5.41 -4.26
CA PHE A 339 19.58 -3.99 -4.24
C PHE A 339 20.79 -3.12 -3.84
N THR A 340 21.53 -3.51 -2.81
CA THR A 340 22.77 -2.81 -2.39
C THR A 340 23.79 -2.76 -3.53
N GLU A 341 23.94 -3.87 -4.26
CA GLU A 341 24.86 -3.93 -5.40
C GLU A 341 24.43 -3.02 -6.55
N GLU A 342 23.12 -2.92 -6.84
CA GLU A 342 22.59 -1.96 -7.82
C GLU A 342 22.91 -0.52 -7.44
N LEU A 343 22.72 -0.17 -6.18
CA LEU A 343 23.04 1.17 -5.67
C LEU A 343 24.54 1.46 -5.79
N ARG A 344 25.40 0.51 -5.38
CA ARG A 344 26.86 0.65 -5.49
C ARG A 344 27.32 0.82 -6.93
N LYS A 345 26.83 -0.01 -7.85
CA LYS A 345 27.11 0.10 -9.29
C LYS A 345 26.69 1.46 -9.85
N ARG A 346 25.52 1.96 -9.45
CA ARG A 346 25.00 3.26 -9.90
C ARG A 346 25.82 4.42 -9.33
N ILE A 347 26.18 4.37 -8.05
CA ILE A 347 27.00 5.39 -7.38
C ILE A 347 28.42 5.42 -7.95
N ASN A 348 29.00 4.25 -8.22
CA ASN A 348 30.34 4.07 -8.80
C ASN A 348 31.41 4.91 -8.08
N ASP A 349 31.42 4.84 -6.75
CA ASP A 349 32.45 5.43 -5.89
C ASP A 349 32.63 4.51 -4.67
N PRO A 350 33.74 3.75 -4.58
CA PRO A 350 33.96 2.81 -3.48
C PRO A 350 34.18 3.52 -2.14
N ALA A 351 34.43 4.83 -2.13
CA ALA A 351 34.58 5.61 -0.91
C ALA A 351 33.23 6.12 -0.35
N VAL A 352 32.11 5.77 -0.99
CA VAL A 352 30.77 5.99 -0.47
C VAL A 352 30.23 4.66 0.04
N THR A 353 29.99 4.56 1.34
CA THR A 353 29.40 3.37 1.92
C THR A 353 27.88 3.39 1.72
N VAL A 354 27.32 2.21 1.48
CA VAL A 354 25.88 1.97 1.31
C VAL A 354 25.48 0.94 2.37
N SER A 355 24.61 1.36 3.29
CA SER A 355 23.92 0.48 4.23
C SER A 355 22.45 0.40 3.85
N VAL A 356 21.85 -0.77 3.99
CA VAL A 356 20.45 -1.03 3.65
C VAL A 356 19.83 -1.83 4.78
N ASP A 357 18.87 -1.21 5.46
CA ASP A 357 18.09 -1.82 6.53
C ASP A 357 16.70 -2.14 6.00
N LEU A 358 16.42 -3.43 5.83
CA LEU A 358 15.15 -3.89 5.29
C LEU A 358 14.05 -3.78 6.35
N ILE A 359 13.01 -3.02 6.04
CA ILE A 359 11.84 -2.85 6.91
C ILE A 359 10.79 -3.91 6.59
N ALA A 360 10.51 -4.12 5.30
CA ALA A 360 9.55 -5.10 4.82
C ALA A 360 10.00 -5.70 3.48
N LEU A 361 9.84 -7.02 3.32
CA LEU A 361 10.07 -7.69 2.05
C LEU A 361 8.95 -7.36 1.06
N GLY A 362 9.30 -7.27 -0.21
CA GLY A 362 8.30 -7.23 -1.27
C GLY A 362 7.70 -8.62 -1.49
N HIS A 363 6.41 -8.67 -1.75
CA HIS A 363 5.67 -9.91 -1.93
C HIS A 363 4.95 -9.93 -3.28
N GLU A 364 4.82 -11.12 -3.86
CA GLU A 364 4.03 -11.35 -5.06
C GLU A 364 3.27 -12.68 -4.93
N ASP A 365 1.95 -12.60 -5.09
CA ASP A 365 1.04 -13.71 -5.20
C ASP A 365 0.68 -13.99 -6.67
N ARG A 366 0.18 -15.20 -6.92
CA ARG A 366 -0.31 -15.57 -8.26
C ARG A 366 -1.67 -14.91 -8.52
N ALA A 367 -1.80 -14.21 -9.64
CA ALA A 367 -3.07 -13.62 -10.05
C ALA A 367 -4.12 -14.66 -10.50
N ALA A 368 -3.68 -15.78 -11.07
CA ALA A 368 -4.55 -16.88 -11.47
C ALA A 368 -4.97 -17.70 -10.25
N THR A 369 -6.18 -17.45 -9.73
CA THR A 369 -6.77 -18.17 -8.60
C THR A 369 -8.21 -18.54 -8.88
N SER A 370 -8.69 -19.63 -8.27
CA SER A 370 -10.09 -20.04 -8.33
C SER A 370 -11.04 -19.12 -7.56
N LEU A 371 -10.54 -18.06 -6.91
CA LEU A 371 -11.38 -17.01 -6.32
C LEU A 371 -12.11 -16.22 -7.41
N PHE A 372 -11.48 -16.06 -8.58
CA PHE A 372 -11.99 -15.28 -9.71
C PHE A 372 -12.56 -16.14 -10.86
N GLU A 373 -12.64 -17.46 -10.66
CA GLU A 373 -13.29 -18.45 -11.55
C GLU A 373 -14.67 -18.87 -11.03
#